data_AF-A0A0E2ZLP0-F1
#
_entry.id   AF-A0A0E2ZLP0-F1
#
_cell.length_a   1.000
_cell.length_b   1.000
_cell.length_c   1.000
_cell.angle_alpha   90.00
_cell.angle_beta   90.00
_cell.angle_gamma   90.00
#
_symmetry.space_group_name_H-M   'P 1'
#
loop_
_entity.id
_entity.type
_entity.pdbx_description
1 polymer ?
#
loop_
_entity_poly.entity_id
_entity_poly.type
_entity_poly.pdbx_seq_one_letter_code
_entity_poly.pdbx_strand_id
1 'polypeptide(L)' 'MSLSALIKKYEAQLMGLPNVTGIGVGKKAGKEIIQVFVTRKVPESALQPHEIIPKKLEKYEINVEESGALLAQSDPSA' A
#
# COMPACT_ATOMS: atom_id res chain seq x y z
N MET A 1 16.47 -9.26 -3.65
CA MET A 1 15.03 -9.47 -3.85
C MET A 1 14.50 -8.36 -4.76
N SER A 2 13.56 -8.65 -5.65
CA SER A 2 12.90 -7.63 -6.50
C SER A 2 11.74 -6.95 -5.77
N LEU A 3 11.36 -5.75 -6.18
CA LEU A 3 10.27 -4.98 -5.56
C LEU A 3 8.93 -5.75 -5.59
N SER A 4 8.61 -6.37 -6.71
CA SER A 4 7.39 -7.17 -6.86
C SER A 4 7.36 -8.39 -5.92
N ALA A 5 8.51 -9.03 -5.68
CA ALA A 5 8.60 -10.13 -4.71
C ALA A 5 8.46 -9.62 -3.27
N LEU A 6 8.99 -8.42 -2.98
CA LEU A 6 8.83 -7.77 -1.69
C LEU A 6 7.35 -7.44 -1.44
N ILE A 7 6.64 -6.86 -2.42
CA ILE A 7 5.21 -6.59 -2.32
C ILE A 7 4.44 -7.87 -2.01
N LYS A 8 4.61 -8.95 -2.79
CA LYS A 8 3.93 -10.24 -2.53
C LYS A 8 4.17 -10.78 -1.11
N LYS A 9 5.37 -10.60 -0.56
CA LYS A 9 5.70 -11.06 0.80
C LYS A 9 4.94 -10.27 1.87
N TYR A 10 4.73 -8.98 1.66
CA TYR A 10 4.11 -8.08 2.64
C TYR A 10 2.65 -7.74 2.33
N GLU A 11 2.13 -8.18 1.18
CA GLU A 11 0.78 -7.90 0.69
C GLU A 11 -0.28 -8.29 1.71
N ALA A 12 -0.25 -9.54 2.21
CA ALA A 12 -1.23 -10.01 3.20
C ALA A 12 -1.21 -9.21 4.51
N GLN A 13 -0.02 -8.79 4.95
CA GLN A 13 0.13 -7.97 6.16
C GLN A 13 -0.42 -6.56 5.94
N LEU A 14 -0.05 -5.92 4.83
CA LEU A 14 -0.45 -4.53 4.53
C LEU A 14 -1.93 -4.43 4.18
N MET A 15 -2.48 -5.40 3.44
CA MET A 15 -3.93 -5.50 3.15
C MET A 15 -4.76 -5.77 4.41
N GLY A 16 -4.15 -6.28 5.48
CA GLY A 16 -4.80 -6.47 6.78
C GLY A 16 -4.87 -5.20 7.64
N LEU A 17 -4.19 -4.11 7.23
CA LEU A 17 -4.19 -2.85 7.98
C LEU A 17 -5.49 -2.05 7.71
N PRO A 18 -5.95 -1.26 8.69
CA PRO A 18 -7.15 -0.46 8.51
C PRO A 18 -6.99 0.53 7.36
N ASN A 19 -8.05 0.69 6.59
CA ASN A 19 -8.14 1.60 5.44
C ASN A 19 -7.28 1.21 4.24
N VAL A 20 -6.44 0.17 4.25
CA VAL A 20 -5.70 -0.25 3.06
C VAL A 20 -6.62 -0.92 2.04
N THR A 21 -6.52 -0.51 0.78
CA THR A 21 -7.31 -1.03 -0.34
C THR A 21 -6.46 -1.75 -1.38
N GLY A 22 -5.16 -1.45 -1.44
CA GLY A 22 -4.27 -2.07 -2.42
C GLY A 22 -2.81 -1.72 -2.21
N ILE A 23 -1.95 -2.52 -2.82
CA ILE A 23 -0.50 -2.33 -2.83
C ILE A 23 0.03 -2.55 -4.25
N GLY A 24 1.02 -1.74 -4.65
CA GLY A 24 1.61 -1.84 -5.97
C GLY A 24 2.99 -1.21 -6.06
N VAL A 25 3.50 -1.15 -7.29
CA VAL A 25 4.76 -0.50 -7.64
C VAL A 25 4.47 0.89 -8.16
N GLY A 26 5.06 1.90 -7.52
CA GLY A 26 5.07 3.27 -8.02
C GLY A 26 6.46 3.70 -8.48
N LYS A 27 6.53 4.89 -9.08
CA LYS A 27 7.81 5.57 -9.36
C LYS A 27 7.75 6.99 -8.80
N LYS A 28 8.77 7.38 -8.02
CA LYS A 28 8.92 8.73 -7.47
C LYS A 28 10.34 9.21 -7.72
N ALA A 29 10.47 10.38 -8.34
CA ALA A 29 11.77 10.96 -8.73
C ALA A 29 12.69 9.96 -9.49
N GLY A 30 12.11 9.16 -10.39
CA GLY A 30 12.83 8.16 -11.18
C GLY A 30 13.24 6.88 -10.43
N LYS A 31 12.89 6.74 -9.14
CA LYS A 31 13.14 5.54 -8.34
C LYS A 31 11.87 4.73 -8.14
N GLU A 32 12.00 3.41 -8.15
CA GLU A 32 10.90 2.51 -7.79
C GLU A 32 10.57 2.64 -6.30
N ILE A 33 9.28 2.69 -6.00
CA ILE A 33 8.76 2.81 -4.65
C ILE A 33 7.60 1.84 -4.46
N ILE A 34 7.29 1.53 -3.21
CA ILE A 34 6.08 0.79 -2.85
C ILE A 34 4.95 1.83 -2.75
N GLN A 35 3.90 1.64 -3.54
CA GLN A 35 2.70 2.45 -3.47
C GLN A 35 1.64 1.69 -2.66
N VAL A 36 1.14 2.30 -1.59
CA VAL A 36 0.04 1.76 -0.79
C VAL A 36 -1.17 2.66 -0.96
N PHE A 37 -2.28 2.08 -1.37
CA PHE A 37 -3.55 2.76 -1.53
C PHE A 37 -4.40 2.58 -0.30
N VAL A 38 -5.00 3.67 0.17
CA VAL A 38 -5.93 3.68 1.30
C VAL A 38 -7.25 4.32 0.92
N THR A 39 -8.35 3.89 1.54
CA THR A 39 -9.67 4.51 1.40
C THR A 39 -9.65 5.95 1.91
N ARG A 40 -8.94 6.20 3.01
CA ARG A 40 -8.77 7.51 3.64
C ARG A 40 -7.48 7.57 4.45
N LYS A 41 -6.86 8.75 4.49
CA LYS A 41 -5.75 9.06 5.38
C LYS A 41 -6.29 9.51 6.73
N VAL A 42 -5.74 8.92 7.79
CA VAL A 42 -6.01 9.28 9.18
C VAL A 42 -4.69 9.68 9.86
N PRO A 43 -4.73 10.55 10.88
CA PRO A 43 -3.52 10.88 11.63
C PRO A 43 -2.96 9.63 12.33
N GLU A 44 -1.63 9.54 12.45
CA GLU A 44 -0.95 8.41 13.11
C GLU A 44 -1.42 8.25 14.57
N SER A 45 -1.83 9.34 15.23
CA SER A 45 -2.41 9.31 16.59
C SER A 45 -3.76 8.59 16.69
N ALA A 46 -4.47 8.39 15.58
CA ALA A 46 -5.72 7.63 15.52
C ALA A 46 -5.51 6.16 15.14
N LEU A 47 -4.26 5.74 14.92
CA LEU A 47 -3.86 4.38 14.59
C LEU A 47 -3.12 3.74 15.76
N GLN A 48 -3.26 2.43 15.92
CA GLN A 48 -2.40 1.67 16.80
C GLN A 48 -0.97 1.61 16.24
N PRO A 49 0.06 1.46 17.08
CA PRO A 49 1.46 1.45 16.61
C PRO A 49 1.75 0.40 15.52
N HIS A 50 1.01 -0.71 15.50
CA HIS A 50 1.15 -1.75 14.48
C HIS A 50 0.29 -1.51 13.23
N GLU A 51 -0.66 -0.57 13.28
CA GLU A 51 -1.49 -0.15 12.15
C GLU A 51 -0.80 0.91 11.28
N ILE A 52 0.27 1.52 11.81
CA ILE A 52 1.05 2.55 11.11
C ILE A 52 1.88 1.89 10.01
N ILE A 53 1.60 2.27 8.77
CA ILE A 53 2.38 1.84 7.61
C ILE A 53 3.79 2.44 7.71
N PRO A 54 4.85 1.62 7.67
CA PRO A 54 6.22 2.12 7.73
C PRO A 54 6.53 3.00 6.52
N LYS A 55 7.38 4.02 6.68
CA LYS A 55 7.77 4.93 5.59
C LYS A 55 8.75 4.30 4.59
N LYS A 56 9.40 3.20 4.98
CA LYS A 56 10.38 2.47 4.18
C LYS A 56 10.30 0.99 4.47
N LEU A 57 10.51 0.17 3.44
CA LEU A 57 10.62 -1.27 3.55
C LEU A 57 11.90 -1.71 2.83
N GLU A 58 12.83 -2.26 3.60
CA GLU A 58 14.20 -2.55 3.14
C GLU A 58 14.88 -1.32 2.53
N LYS A 59 14.99 -1.28 1.19
CA LYS A 59 15.60 -0.18 0.42
C LYS A 59 14.57 0.69 -0.32
N TYR A 60 13.29 0.32 -0.28
CA TYR A 60 12.23 0.97 -1.03
C TYR A 60 11.45 1.92 -0.11
N GLU A 61 11.18 3.12 -0.60
CA GLU A 61 10.29 4.05 0.08
C GLU A 61 8.84 3.60 -0.10
N ILE A 62 8.04 3.74 0.97
CA ILE A 62 6.60 3.51 0.89
C ILE A 62 5.93 4.88 0.76
N ASN A 63 5.08 5.00 -0.25
CA ASN A 63 4.22 6.16 -0.45
C ASN A 63 2.77 5.74 -0.22
N VAL A 64 2.10 6.42 0.71
CA VAL A 64 0.69 6.18 1.00
C VAL A 64 -0.15 7.21 0.24
N GLU A 65 -1.07 6.73 -0.56
CA GLU A 65 -1.96 7.54 -1.39
C GLU A 65 -3.41 7.22 -1.09
N GLU A 66 -4.22 8.26 -0.99
CA GLU A 66 -5.65 8.11 -0.80
C GLU A 66 -6.29 7.94 -2.17
N SER A 67 -6.88 6.76 -2.41
CA SER A 67 -7.56 6.43 -3.67
C SER A 67 -9.08 6.49 -3.56
N GLY A 68 -9.62 6.63 -2.35
CA GLY A 68 -11.03 6.32 -2.08
C GLY A 68 -11.30 4.80 -2.17
N ALA A 69 -12.59 4.44 -2.26
CA ALA A 69 -13.00 3.04 -2.40
C ALA A 69 -12.65 2.51 -3.80
N LEU A 70 -11.53 1.79 -3.89
CA LEU A 70 -11.21 0.98 -5.06
C LEU A 70 -12.10 -0.26 -5.02
N LEU A 71 -13.19 -0.25 -5.78
CA LEU A 71 -13.95 -1.46 -6.07
C LEU A 71 -13.17 -2.22 -7.14
N ALA A 72 -12.81 -3.47 -6.85
CA ALA A 72 -12.31 -4.36 -7.89
C ALA A 72 -13.38 -4.41 -8.98
N GLN A 73 -13.06 -3.92 -10.17
CA GLN A 73 -13.94 -4.05 -11.31
C GLN A 73 -13.93 -5.52 -11.70
N SER A 74 -14.94 -6.27 -11.26
CA SER A 74 -15.20 -7.60 -11.79
C SER A 74 -15.38 -7.45 -13.31
N ASP A 75 -14.55 -8.13 -14.08
CA ASP A 75 -14.66 -8.20 -15.53
C ASP A 75 -16.10 -8.60 -15.88
N PRO A 76 -16.89 -7.78 -16.62
CA PRO A 76 -18.27 -8.12 -16.98
C PRO A 76 -18.36 -9.18 -18.09
N SER A 77 -17.32 -10.01 -18.25
CA SER A 77 -17.25 -11.09 -19.24
C SER A 77 -17.13 -12.43 -18.52
N ALA A 78 -18.24 -12.91 -17.96
CA ALA A 78 -18.43 -14.30 -17.55
C ALA A 78 -19.71 -14.84 -18.18
#